data_AF-A0AAV0K594-F1
#
_entry.id   AF-A0AAV0K594-F1
#
_cell.length_a   1.000
_cell.length_b   1.000
_cell.length_c   1.000
_cell.angle_alpha   90.00
_cell.angle_beta   90.00
_cell.angle_gamma   90.00
#
_symmetry.space_group_name_H-M   'P 1'
#
loop_
_entity.id
_entity.type
_entity.pdbx_description
1 polymer ?
#
loop_
_entity_poly.entity_id
_entity_poly.type
_entity_poly.pdbx_seq_one_letter_code
_entity_poly.pdbx_strand_id
1 'polypeptide(L)'
;MGRMKFIWGDDCREFKPERWLSPDGTKFEGHDAYKFVAFNAGPRICLGKDLAYLQMKSIAAAVLLRHRLTVVPGHRVEQKMSLTLFMKHGLMVEVGARDLRPIVEKVKAVAVEGSPTINGGVALAKGNGHEGSTTDHQLAAPVA
;
A
#
# COMPACT_ATOMS: atom_id res chain seq x y z
N MET A 1 -9.45 -15.07 -18.65
CA MET A 1 -8.98 -13.68 -18.83
C MET A 1 -7.49 -13.50 -18.52
N GLY A 2 -6.99 -13.77 -17.30
CA GLY A 2 -5.62 -13.41 -16.88
C GLY A 2 -4.43 -14.02 -17.63
N ARG A 3 -4.64 -14.99 -18.54
CA ARG A 3 -3.59 -15.61 -19.39
C ARG A 3 -3.92 -15.52 -20.89
N MET A 4 -4.85 -14.66 -21.28
CA MET A 4 -5.27 -14.50 -22.67
C MET A 4 -4.39 -13.47 -23.37
N LYS A 5 -3.68 -13.91 -24.42
CA LYS A 5 -2.79 -13.05 -25.22
C LYS A 5 -3.49 -11.82 -25.78
N PHE A 6 -4.74 -11.95 -26.24
CA PHE A 6 -5.53 -10.84 -26.76
C PHE A 6 -5.69 -9.67 -25.75
N ILE A 7 -5.71 -9.96 -24.45
CA ILE A 7 -5.93 -8.95 -23.40
C ILE A 7 -4.60 -8.41 -22.85
N TRP A 8 -3.62 -9.31 -22.72
CA TRP A 8 -2.40 -9.06 -21.94
C TRP A 8 -1.12 -9.05 -22.78
N GLY A 9 -1.20 -9.30 -24.09
CA GLY A 9 -0.04 -9.43 -24.98
C GLY A 9 0.63 -10.80 -24.88
N ASP A 10 1.76 -10.96 -25.57
CA ASP A 10 2.51 -12.22 -25.58
C ASP A 10 3.13 -12.57 -24.23
N ASP A 11 3.43 -11.56 -23.41
CA ASP A 11 3.98 -11.70 -22.05
C ASP A 11 2.89 -12.01 -21.00
N CYS A 12 1.69 -12.44 -21.40
CA CYS A 12 0.56 -12.71 -20.50
C CYS A 12 0.79 -13.84 -19.48
N ARG A 13 1.88 -14.60 -19.60
CA ARG A 13 2.27 -15.67 -18.68
C ARG A 13 3.44 -15.29 -17.78
N GLU A 14 4.03 -14.12 -17.98
CA GLU A 14 5.16 -13.62 -17.20
C GLU A 14 4.67 -12.88 -15.96
N PHE A 15 5.43 -12.99 -14.87
CA PHE A 15 5.23 -12.17 -13.69
C PHE A 15 5.89 -10.81 -13.89
N LYS A 16 5.09 -9.80 -14.27
CA LYS A 16 5.56 -8.45 -14.63
C LYS A 16 4.80 -7.37 -13.84
N PRO A 17 5.22 -7.06 -12.59
CA PRO A 17 4.60 -6.02 -11.76
C PRO A 17 4.61 -4.62 -12.42
N GLU A 18 5.60 -4.35 -13.26
CA GLU A 18 5.81 -3.07 -13.94
C GLU A 18 4.67 -2.73 -14.91
N ARG A 19 3.86 -3.73 -15.30
CA ARG A 19 2.65 -3.52 -16.13
C ARG A 19 1.63 -2.60 -15.48
N TRP A 20 1.69 -2.46 -14.15
CA TRP A 20 0.78 -1.65 -13.35
C TRP A 20 1.36 -0.29 -12.98
N LEU A 21 2.48 0.10 -13.60
CA LEU A 21 3.15 1.36 -13.34
C LEU A 21 3.11 2.25 -14.58
N SER A 22 3.17 3.56 -14.35
CA SER A 22 3.40 4.55 -15.40
C SER A 22 4.72 4.27 -16.15
N PRO A 23 4.91 4.76 -17.39
CA PRO A 23 6.12 4.48 -18.18
C PRO A 23 7.44 4.88 -17.50
N ASP A 24 7.40 5.87 -16.61
CA ASP A 24 8.52 6.33 -15.78
C ASP A 24 8.66 5.56 -14.45
N GLY A 25 7.76 4.63 -14.16
CA GLY A 25 7.76 3.78 -12.97
C GLY A 25 7.35 4.48 -11.66
N THR A 26 6.90 5.74 -11.71
CA THR A 26 6.69 6.55 -10.51
C THR A 26 5.30 6.43 -9.90
N LYS A 27 4.29 6.06 -10.69
CA LYS A 27 2.89 6.00 -10.28
C LYS A 27 2.28 4.65 -10.57
N PHE A 28 1.36 4.23 -9.72
CA PHE A 28 0.52 3.06 -9.97
C PHE A 28 -0.61 3.44 -10.93
N GLU A 29 -0.72 2.71 -12.03
CA GLU A 29 -1.75 2.85 -13.05
C GLU A 29 -2.54 1.53 -13.13
N GLY A 30 -3.63 1.47 -12.36
CA GLY A 30 -4.50 0.31 -12.34
C GLY A 30 -5.23 0.12 -13.68
N HIS A 31 -5.34 -1.12 -14.16
CA HIS A 31 -6.24 -1.44 -15.25
C HIS A 31 -7.70 -1.44 -14.82
N ASP A 32 -8.58 -1.25 -15.81
CA ASP A 32 -10.02 -1.41 -15.66
C ASP A 32 -10.40 -2.77 -15.03
N ALA A 33 -11.45 -2.77 -14.20
CA ALA A 33 -11.88 -3.95 -13.44
C ALA A 33 -12.42 -5.09 -14.33
N TYR A 34 -12.94 -4.78 -15.52
CA TYR A 34 -13.36 -5.79 -16.50
C TYR A 34 -12.18 -6.40 -17.25
N LYS A 35 -11.05 -5.69 -17.33
CA LYS A 35 -9.78 -6.26 -17.81
C LYS A 35 -9.13 -7.17 -16.76
N PHE A 36 -9.16 -6.74 -15.48
CA PHE A 36 -8.59 -7.49 -14.34
C PHE A 36 -9.63 -7.85 -13.29
N VAL A 37 -10.36 -8.93 -13.55
CA VAL A 37 -11.53 -9.38 -12.77
C VAL A 37 -11.21 -10.14 -11.48
N ALA A 38 -10.05 -9.91 -10.85
CA ALA A 38 -9.65 -10.64 -9.63
C ALA A 38 -10.61 -10.43 -8.45
N PHE A 39 -11.30 -9.28 -8.42
CA PHE A 39 -12.33 -8.93 -7.44
C PHE A 39 -13.71 -8.77 -8.08
N ASN A 40 -13.92 -9.30 -9.30
CA ASN A 40 -15.04 -8.98 -10.19
C ASN A 40 -15.10 -7.48 -10.56
N ALA A 41 -16.23 -7.03 -11.11
CA ALA A 41 -16.48 -5.66 -11.54
C ALA A 41 -17.95 -5.28 -11.34
N GLY A 42 -18.26 -3.98 -11.45
CA GLY A 42 -19.62 -3.45 -11.35
C GLY A 42 -20.22 -3.48 -9.93
N PRO A 43 -21.56 -3.37 -9.79
CA PRO A 43 -22.24 -3.26 -8.49
C PRO A 43 -22.06 -4.47 -7.56
N ARG A 44 -21.57 -5.59 -8.08
CA ARG A 44 -21.28 -6.83 -7.33
C ARG A 44 -19.78 -7.09 -7.20
N ILE A 45 -18.94 -6.05 -7.33
CA ILE A 45 -17.53 -6.12 -6.99
C ILE A 45 -17.35 -6.64 -5.55
N CYS A 46 -16.28 -7.38 -5.31
CA CYS A 46 -16.00 -7.94 -3.99
C CYS A 46 -15.99 -6.85 -2.92
N LEU A 47 -16.91 -6.93 -1.96
CA LEU A 47 -17.03 -5.99 -0.84
C LEU A 47 -15.74 -5.94 -0.01
N GLY A 48 -15.00 -7.05 0.04
CA GLY A 48 -13.74 -7.16 0.78
C GLY A 48 -12.50 -6.72 0.01
N LYS A 49 -12.62 -6.14 -1.20
CA LYS A 49 -11.47 -5.78 -2.06
C LYS A 49 -10.43 -4.92 -1.35
N ASP A 50 -10.85 -3.83 -0.72
CA ASP A 50 -9.91 -2.87 -0.13
C ASP A 50 -9.27 -3.42 1.15
N LEU A 51 -10.04 -4.16 1.95
CA LEU A 51 -9.51 -4.88 3.11
C LEU A 51 -8.48 -5.94 2.69
N ALA A 52 -8.77 -6.71 1.64
CA ALA A 52 -7.83 -7.69 1.10
C ALA A 52 -6.54 -7.03 0.62
N TYR A 53 -6.60 -5.89 -0.08
CA TYR A 53 -5.41 -5.15 -0.46
C TYR A 53 -4.61 -4.64 0.74
N LEU A 54 -5.29 -4.11 1.76
CA LEU A 54 -4.62 -3.67 2.99
C LEU A 54 -3.87 -4.83 3.66
N GLN A 55 -4.53 -5.98 3.80
CA GLN A 55 -3.93 -7.18 4.41
C GLN A 55 -2.75 -7.70 3.58
N MET A 56 -2.92 -7.85 2.26
CA MET A 56 -1.86 -8.31 1.36
C MET A 56 -0.64 -7.40 1.41
N LYS A 57 -0.82 -6.08 1.34
CA LYS A 57 0.27 -5.10 1.41
C LYS A 57 0.97 -5.14 2.76
N SER A 58 0.22 -5.23 3.85
CA SER A 58 0.76 -5.26 5.21
C SER A 58 1.62 -6.51 5.44
N ILE A 59 1.10 -7.69 5.04
CA ILE A 59 1.83 -8.95 5.15
C ILE A 59 3.07 -8.94 4.25
N ALA A 60 2.93 -8.53 2.98
CA ALA A 60 4.05 -8.47 2.04
C ALA A 60 5.15 -7.52 2.56
N ALA A 61 4.79 -6.33 3.04
CA ALA A 61 5.75 -5.38 3.60
C ALA A 61 6.47 -5.97 4.82
N ALA A 62 5.74 -6.57 5.77
CA ALA A 62 6.34 -7.16 6.96
C ALA A 62 7.30 -8.32 6.64
N VAL A 63 6.89 -9.21 5.72
CA VAL A 63 7.68 -10.38 5.31
C VAL A 63 8.91 -9.96 4.52
N LEU A 64 8.75 -9.11 3.50
CA LEU A 64 9.86 -8.69 2.63
C LEU A 64 10.88 -7.83 3.34
N LEU A 65 10.45 -7.04 4.34
CA LEU A 65 11.33 -6.26 5.18
C LEU A 65 12.26 -7.17 6.00
N ARG A 66 11.71 -8.19 6.66
CA ARG A 66 12.44 -8.98 7.67
C ARG A 66 13.09 -10.25 7.14
N HIS A 67 12.59 -10.76 6.02
CA HIS A 67 12.95 -12.08 5.54
C HIS A 67 13.38 -12.08 4.08
N ARG A 68 14.25 -13.05 3.76
CA ARG A 68 14.55 -13.50 2.40
C ARG A 68 13.91 -14.87 2.25
N LEU A 69 13.04 -15.01 1.24
CA LEU A 69 12.36 -16.26 0.94
C LEU A 69 13.00 -16.88 -0.31
N THR A 70 13.37 -18.15 -0.21
CA THR A 70 13.85 -18.95 -1.35
C THR A 70 12.98 -20.18 -1.49
N VAL A 71 12.46 -20.45 -2.69
CA VAL A 71 11.65 -21.66 -2.91
C VAL A 71 12.54 -22.89 -2.80
N VAL A 72 12.06 -23.91 -2.09
CA VAL A 72 12.81 -25.17 -1.94
C VAL A 72 13.09 -25.77 -3.33
N PRO A 73 14.33 -26.18 -3.64
CA PRO A 73 14.66 -26.78 -4.93
C PRO A 73 13.76 -27.96 -5.28
N GLY A 74 13.25 -27.98 -6.51
CA GLY A 74 12.35 -29.05 -6.98
C GLY A 74 10.91 -28.98 -6.46
N HIS A 75 10.52 -27.92 -5.72
CA HIS A 75 9.14 -27.77 -5.25
C HIS A 75 8.15 -27.71 -6.42
N ARG A 76 7.17 -28.62 -6.42
CA ARG A 76 6.18 -28.75 -7.50
C ARG A 76 5.00 -27.81 -7.27
N VAL A 77 4.80 -26.86 -8.18
CA VAL A 77 3.70 -25.90 -8.12
C VAL A 77 2.53 -26.39 -8.99
N GLU A 78 1.45 -26.83 -8.33
CA GLU A 78 0.22 -27.28 -9.00
C GLU A 78 -1.02 -26.69 -8.37
N GLN A 79 -2.03 -26.46 -9.20
CA GLN A 79 -3.36 -26.11 -8.74
C GLN A 79 -4.07 -27.34 -8.16
N LYS A 80 -4.71 -27.16 -7.00
CA LYS A 80 -5.67 -28.12 -6.45
C LYS A 80 -7.02 -27.90 -7.12
N MET A 81 -7.69 -28.99 -7.52
CA MET A 81 -9.10 -28.92 -7.94
C MET A 81 -9.97 -28.55 -6.73
N SER A 82 -10.46 -27.32 -6.70
CA SER A 82 -11.24 -26.73 -5.60
C SER A 82 -12.04 -25.52 -6.10
N LEU A 83 -13.04 -25.09 -5.32
CA LEU A 83 -13.84 -23.89 -5.60
C LEU A 83 -12.97 -22.62 -5.61
N THR A 84 -11.94 -22.60 -4.78
CA THR A 84 -10.94 -21.52 -4.71
C THR A 84 -9.61 -22.02 -5.27
N LEU A 85 -8.80 -21.11 -5.81
CA LEU A 85 -7.48 -21.44 -6.34
C LEU A 85 -6.47 -21.72 -5.21
N PHE A 86 -6.33 -22.98 -4.82
CA PHE A 86 -5.32 -23.43 -3.86
C PHE A 86 -4.14 -24.12 -4.53
N MET A 87 -2.97 -24.04 -3.90
CA MET A 87 -1.81 -24.85 -4.27
C MET A 87 -1.96 -26.26 -3.70
N LYS A 88 -1.82 -27.28 -4.54
CA LYS A 88 -1.96 -28.69 -4.16
C LYS A 88 -0.93 -29.14 -3.12
N HIS A 89 0.29 -28.61 -3.21
CA HIS A 89 1.42 -28.98 -2.35
C HIS A 89 1.87 -27.84 -1.43
N GLY A 90 1.06 -26.78 -1.29
CA GLY A 90 1.49 -25.52 -0.66
C GLY A 90 2.64 -24.86 -1.42
N LEU A 91 3.34 -23.94 -0.76
CA LEU A 91 4.57 -23.31 -1.24
C LEU A 91 5.67 -23.50 -0.19
N MET A 92 6.53 -24.49 -0.39
CA MET A 92 7.64 -24.74 0.53
C MET A 92 8.78 -23.76 0.25
N VAL A 93 9.18 -23.03 1.30
CA VAL A 93 10.22 -22.00 1.21
C VAL A 93 11.19 -22.13 2.37
N GLU A 94 12.45 -21.82 2.11
CA GLU A 94 13.46 -21.52 3.12
C GLU A 94 13.33 -20.04 3.51
N VAL A 95 13.31 -19.78 4.82
CA VAL A 95 13.16 -18.43 5.38
C VAL A 95 14.48 -18.00 6.02
N GLY A 96 15.18 -17.08 5.38
CA GLY A 96 16.36 -16.43 5.93
C GLY A 96 16.02 -15.08 6.57
N ALA A 97 16.72 -14.69 7.63
CA ALA A 97 16.65 -13.33 8.16
C ALA A 97 17.33 -12.33 7.21
N ARG A 98 16.78 -11.11 7.09
CA ARG A 98 17.40 -10.00 6.37
C ARG A 98 18.17 -9.11 7.33
N ASP A 99 19.35 -8.65 6.93
CA ASP A 99 20.06 -7.60 7.64
C ASP A 99 19.32 -6.26 7.48
N LEU A 100 18.78 -5.75 8.58
CA LEU A 100 18.02 -4.50 8.61
C LEU A 100 18.89 -3.26 8.84
N ARG A 101 20.17 -3.42 9.23
CA ARG A 101 21.06 -2.29 9.55
C ARG A 101 21.08 -1.23 8.43
N PRO A 102 21.23 -1.59 7.14
CA PRO A 102 21.26 -0.58 6.07
C PRO A 102 19.96 0.21 5.93
N ILE A 103 18.82 -0.42 6.22
CA ILE A 103 17.50 0.22 6.13
C ILE A 103 17.33 1.19 7.30
N VAL A 104 17.68 0.75 8.52
CA VAL A 104 17.61 1.58 9.72
C VAL A 104 18.48 2.83 9.58
N GLU A 105 19.70 2.69 9.09
CA GLU A 105 20.59 3.84 8.88
C GLU A 105 20.04 4.81 7.82
N LYS A 106 19.45 4.31 6.72
CA LYS A 106 18.76 5.18 5.74
C LYS A 106 17.57 5.92 6.34
N VAL A 107 16.76 5.25 7.15
CA VAL A 107 15.60 5.89 7.81
C VAL A 107 16.05 6.96 8.79
N LYS A 108 17.12 6.71 9.57
CA LYS A 108 17.71 7.72 10.45
C LYS A 108 18.22 8.93 9.67
N ALA A 109 18.94 8.72 8.56
CA ALA A 109 19.43 9.82 7.73
C ALA A 109 18.29 10.71 7.21
N VAL A 110 17.21 10.10 6.70
CA VAL A 110 16.01 10.84 6.24
C VAL A 110 15.31 11.58 7.39
N ALA A 111 15.24 10.99 8.58
CA ALA A 111 14.65 11.63 9.75
C ALA A 111 15.47 12.84 10.24
N VAL A 112 16.81 12.79 10.10
CA VAL A 112 17.70 13.89 10.45
C VAL A 112 17.60 15.05 9.45
N GLU A 113 17.48 14.76 8.15
CA GLU A 113 17.32 15.79 7.11
C GLU A 113 15.94 16.49 7.14
N GLY A 114 14.93 15.85 7.73
CA GLY A 114 13.56 16.36 7.82
C GLY A 114 13.21 17.17 9.08
N SER A 115 14.15 17.44 9.99
CA SER A 115 13.88 18.20 11.21
C SER A 115 14.02 19.72 10.97
N PRO A 116 12.95 20.53 11.04
CA PRO A 116 13.09 21.98 10.97
C PRO A 116 13.78 22.46 12.26
N THR A 117 14.96 23.06 12.13
CA THR A 117 15.58 23.81 13.23
C THR A 117 14.70 25.01 13.56
N ILE A 118 13.92 24.95 14.64
CA ILE A 118 13.23 26.11 15.20
C ILE A 118 14.24 27.01 15.92
N ASN A 119 15.11 27.68 15.17
CA ASN A 119 15.91 28.79 15.69
C ASN A 119 15.11 30.09 15.54
N GLY A 120 14.26 30.36 16.51
CA GLY A 120 13.53 31.63 16.63
C GLY A 120 13.17 31.86 18.08
N GLY A 121 14.04 32.59 18.79
CA GLY A 121 13.76 33.03 20.16
C GLY A 121 12.49 33.88 20.18
N VAL A 122 11.48 33.45 20.93
CA VAL A 122 10.33 34.28 21.26
C VAL A 122 10.71 35.12 22.47
N ALA A 123 11.00 36.40 22.22
CA ALA A 123 11.10 37.41 23.25
C ALA A 123 9.76 37.51 23.99
N LEU A 124 9.78 37.40 25.32
CA LEU A 124 8.65 37.74 26.18
C LEU A 124 8.32 39.24 26.00
N ALA A 125 7.22 39.54 25.30
CA ALA A 125 6.58 40.85 25.38
C ALA A 125 5.49 40.81 26.45
N LYS A 126 5.77 41.38 27.62
CA LYS A 126 4.74 41.82 28.57
C LYS A 126 4.09 43.09 28.01
N GLY A 127 2.76 43.14 27.93
CA GLY A 127 2.02 44.34 27.56
C GLY A 127 0.55 44.25 27.99
N ASN A 128 0.13 45.20 28.81
CA ASN A 128 -1.13 45.27 29.56
C ASN A 128 -2.37 45.55 28.70
N GLY A 129 -3.55 45.25 29.27
CA GLY A 129 -4.86 45.24 28.63
C GLY A 129 -5.51 46.58 28.29
N HIS A 130 -6.61 46.49 27.55
CA HIS A 130 -7.76 47.40 27.61
C HIS A 130 -9.01 46.76 26.98
N GLU A 131 -10.17 47.15 27.52
CA GLU A 131 -11.53 46.59 27.35
C GLU A 131 -12.26 46.99 26.06
N GLY A 132 -13.38 46.29 25.78
CA GLY A 132 -14.49 46.69 24.89
C GLY A 132 -15.09 45.47 24.17
N SER A 133 -16.20 44.85 24.64
CA SER A 133 -17.61 45.21 24.38
C SER A 133 -17.87 45.46 22.87
N THR A 134 -18.76 44.78 22.13
CA THR A 134 -20.13 44.37 22.45
C THR A 134 -20.72 43.45 21.34
N THR A 135 -21.77 42.72 21.73
CA THR A 135 -22.99 42.29 21.00
C THR A 135 -23.02 41.09 20.05
N ASP A 136 -23.95 40.21 20.47
CA ASP A 136 -24.68 39.13 19.82
C ASP A 136 -25.02 39.30 18.34
N HIS A 137 -24.99 38.18 17.63
CA HIS A 137 -26.16 37.75 16.86
C HIS A 137 -26.30 36.22 16.88
N GLN A 138 -27.39 35.81 17.51
CA GLN A 138 -27.92 34.47 17.56
C GLN A 138 -29.00 34.34 16.47
N LEU A 139 -28.92 33.30 15.63
CA LEU A 139 -30.05 32.73 14.88
C LEU A 139 -29.62 31.31 14.48
N ALA A 140 -30.02 30.30 15.24
CA ALA A 140 -31.19 29.45 15.02
C ALA A 140 -31.02 28.45 13.84
N ALA A 141 -31.14 27.17 14.21
CA ALA A 141 -31.24 25.95 13.40
C ALA A 141 -32.50 25.96 12.48
N PRO A 142 -33.01 24.85 11.86
CA PRO A 142 -32.57 23.44 11.83
C PRO A 142 -32.74 22.68 10.47
N VAL A 143 -32.24 21.44 10.45
CA VAL A 143 -32.80 20.17 9.88
C VAL A 143 -33.34 20.13 8.45
N ALA A 144 -32.74 19.26 7.61
CA ALA A 144 -33.38 18.11 6.95
C ALA A 144 -32.30 17.14 6.44
#